data_AF-A0A7S1GX18-F1
#
_entry.id   AF-A0A7S1GX18-F1
#
_cell.length_a   1.000
_cell.length_b   1.000
_cell.length_c   1.000
_cell.angle_alpha   90.00
_cell.angle_beta   90.00
_cell.angle_gamma   90.00
#
_symmetry.space_group_name_H-M   'P 1'
#
loop_
_entity.id
_entity.type
_entity.pdbx_description
1 polymer ?
#
loop_
_entity_poly.entity_id
_entity_poly.type
_entity_poly.pdbx_seq_one_letter_code
_entity_poly.pdbx_strand_id
1 'polypeptide(L)'
;VRGLMASHAEVQAALDTFAASEQPGELNEVLIKPIHEIARTGIVSYKWGSLSFVLVHRLRDVLRDSPPPKEGEVASYQQGEGTWEESCASVCSMLHSLDGPPFTVQRLCELLAKPTQHHRSRLKLLSAVDKLVSVSTLSPTYSPEEAVVILEQAEKRVAEERARAEAELALRREQQQQALAAAAA
;
A
#
# COMPACT_ATOMS: atom_id res chain seq x y z
N VAL A 1 5.39 -2.99 -21.85
CA VAL A 1 6.44 -2.06 -21.38
C VAL A 1 6.21 -0.59 -21.78
N ARG A 2 6.19 -0.19 -23.07
CA ARG A 2 6.04 1.23 -23.48
C ARG A 2 4.79 1.96 -22.92
N GLY A 3 3.64 1.29 -22.84
CA GLY A 3 2.42 1.88 -22.26
C GLY A 3 2.43 2.04 -20.74
N LEU A 4 3.23 1.22 -20.02
CA LEU A 4 3.37 1.31 -18.57
C LEU A 4 4.22 2.53 -18.17
N MET A 5 5.29 2.79 -18.94
CA MET A 5 6.20 3.92 -18.77
C MET A 5 5.54 5.27 -19.04
N ALA A 6 4.73 5.35 -20.12
CA ALA A 6 3.99 6.57 -20.43
C ALA A 6 2.98 6.91 -19.31
N SER A 7 2.33 5.89 -18.75
CA SER A 7 1.43 6.07 -17.62
C SER A 7 2.18 6.42 -16.33
N HIS A 8 3.39 5.92 -16.11
CA HIS A 8 4.21 6.32 -14.96
C HIS A 8 4.59 7.80 -15.00
N ALA A 9 5.07 8.29 -16.15
CA ALA A 9 5.46 9.69 -16.31
C ALA A 9 4.28 10.65 -16.10
N GLU A 10 3.11 10.29 -16.63
CA GLU A 10 1.85 11.02 -16.40
C GLU A 10 1.51 11.09 -14.90
N VAL A 11 1.57 9.95 -14.21
CA VAL A 11 1.30 9.88 -12.77
C VAL A 11 2.32 10.70 -11.99
N GLN A 12 3.62 10.61 -12.32
CA GLN A 12 4.66 11.40 -11.66
C GLN A 12 4.46 12.91 -11.87
N ALA A 13 4.06 13.34 -13.06
CA ALA A 13 3.74 14.75 -13.33
C ALA A 13 2.53 15.22 -12.53
N ALA A 14 1.50 14.39 -12.39
CA ALA A 14 0.34 14.68 -11.55
C ALA A 14 0.73 14.80 -10.06
N LEU A 15 1.59 13.89 -9.56
CA LEU A 15 2.13 13.96 -8.19
C LEU A 15 2.90 15.27 -7.96
N ASP A 16 3.81 15.62 -8.88
CA ASP A 16 4.62 16.84 -8.78
C ASP A 16 3.72 18.09 -8.79
N THR A 17 2.69 18.12 -9.64
CA THR A 17 1.70 19.21 -9.71
C THR A 17 0.90 19.33 -8.42
N PHE A 18 0.46 18.19 -7.85
CA PHE A 18 -0.28 18.16 -6.60
C PHE A 18 0.56 18.67 -5.43
N ALA A 19 1.81 18.21 -5.33
CA ALA A 19 2.74 18.61 -4.27
C ALA A 19 3.10 20.10 -4.33
N ALA A 20 3.11 20.71 -5.52
CA ALA A 20 3.37 22.13 -5.70
C ALA A 20 2.13 23.03 -5.49
N SER A 21 0.93 22.45 -5.35
CA SER A 21 -0.30 23.23 -5.19
C SER A 21 -0.46 23.75 -3.75
N GLU A 22 -0.76 25.04 -3.59
CA GLU A 22 -1.10 25.63 -2.29
C GLU A 22 -2.49 25.20 -1.79
N GLN A 23 -3.40 24.93 -2.72
CA GLN A 23 -4.73 24.38 -2.44
C GLN A 23 -4.93 23.10 -3.23
N PRO A 24 -4.39 21.97 -2.75
CA PRO A 24 -4.60 20.69 -3.39
C PRO A 24 -6.10 20.37 -3.39
N GLY A 25 -6.65 20.15 -4.58
CA GLY A 25 -8.03 19.68 -4.76
C GLY A 25 -8.21 18.22 -4.34
N GLU A 26 -9.37 17.65 -4.64
CA GLU A 26 -9.65 16.24 -4.35
C GLU A 26 -8.72 15.29 -5.11
N LEU A 27 -8.43 14.14 -4.50
CA LEU A 27 -7.62 13.10 -5.12
C LEU A 27 -8.37 12.42 -6.26
N ASN A 28 -7.89 12.62 -7.49
CA ASN A 28 -8.40 11.94 -8.68
C ASN A 28 -7.81 10.52 -8.83
N GLU A 29 -8.32 9.76 -9.80
CA GLU A 29 -7.88 8.38 -10.05
C GLU A 29 -6.37 8.25 -10.33
N VAL A 30 -5.77 9.25 -11.00
CA VAL A 30 -4.33 9.28 -11.32
C VAL A 30 -3.49 9.37 -10.05
N LEU A 31 -3.88 10.23 -9.10
CA LEU A 31 -3.18 10.39 -7.80
C LEU A 31 -3.43 9.20 -6.86
N ILE A 32 -4.56 8.51 -7.00
CA ILE A 32 -4.91 7.33 -6.21
C ILE A 32 -4.23 6.06 -6.72
N LYS A 33 -3.82 6.02 -7.99
CA LYS A 33 -3.18 4.87 -8.62
C LYS A 33 -1.88 4.41 -7.92
N PRO A 34 -0.92 5.29 -7.59
CA PRO A 34 0.28 4.90 -6.82
C PRO A 34 -0.04 4.17 -5.52
N ILE A 35 -1.06 4.60 -4.79
CA ILE A 35 -1.45 3.97 -3.52
C ILE A 35 -1.84 2.50 -3.76
N HIS A 36 -2.64 2.24 -4.79
CA HIS A 36 -3.06 0.87 -5.12
C HIS A 36 -1.92 0.01 -5.66
N GLU A 37 -1.02 0.60 -6.45
CA GLU A 37 0.15 -0.11 -6.99
C GLU A 37 1.11 -0.51 -5.87
N ILE A 38 1.44 0.43 -4.98
CA ILE A 38 2.33 0.18 -3.83
C ILE A 38 1.68 -0.81 -2.87
N ALA A 39 0.38 -0.69 -2.58
CA ALA A 39 -0.35 -1.63 -1.73
C ALA A 39 -0.26 -3.07 -2.26
N ARG A 40 -0.36 -3.25 -3.59
CA ARG A 40 -0.34 -4.57 -4.23
C ARG A 40 1.07 -5.15 -4.38
N THR A 41 2.06 -4.32 -4.65
CA THR A 41 3.39 -4.76 -5.10
C THR A 41 4.49 -4.54 -4.07
N GLY A 42 4.31 -3.59 -3.16
CA GLY A 42 5.35 -3.10 -2.26
C GLY A 42 6.45 -2.29 -2.93
N ILE A 43 6.39 -2.09 -4.25
CA ILE A 43 7.43 -1.39 -5.02
C ILE A 43 7.10 0.09 -5.06
N VAL A 44 8.05 0.93 -4.64
CA VAL A 44 7.97 2.38 -4.78
C VAL A 44 8.85 2.83 -5.93
N SER A 45 8.24 3.38 -6.97
CA SER A 45 8.93 3.90 -8.16
C SER A 45 8.63 5.38 -8.45
N TYR A 46 8.04 6.08 -7.49
CA TYR A 46 7.69 7.50 -7.60
C TYR A 46 8.57 8.31 -6.66
N LYS A 47 8.80 9.59 -6.98
CA LYS A 47 9.54 10.50 -6.11
C LYS A 47 8.81 10.64 -4.77
N TRP A 48 9.48 10.27 -3.69
CA TRP A 48 8.92 10.33 -2.34
C TRP A 48 8.44 11.74 -1.96
N GLY A 49 9.22 12.76 -2.30
CA GLY A 49 8.89 14.15 -1.99
C GLY A 49 7.54 14.60 -2.54
N SER A 50 7.05 14.03 -3.64
CA SER A 50 5.73 14.33 -4.20
C SER A 50 4.67 13.33 -3.73
N LEU A 51 5.05 12.06 -3.61
CA LEU A 51 4.16 10.99 -3.16
C LEU A 51 3.69 11.19 -1.72
N SER A 52 4.56 11.68 -0.83
CA SER A 52 4.23 11.87 0.59
C SER A 52 3.09 12.85 0.79
N PHE A 53 2.99 13.93 -0.02
CA PHE A 53 1.87 14.87 0.03
C PHE A 53 0.53 14.18 -0.27
N VAL A 54 0.50 13.31 -1.27
CA VAL A 54 -0.71 12.55 -1.62
C VAL A 54 -1.08 11.56 -0.53
N LEU A 55 -0.10 10.85 0.05
CA LEU A 55 -0.36 9.92 1.15
C LEU A 55 -0.88 10.65 2.40
N VAL A 56 -0.32 11.82 2.74
CA VAL A 56 -0.78 12.65 3.85
C VAL A 56 -2.18 13.18 3.59
N HIS A 57 -2.46 13.69 2.39
CA HIS A 57 -3.80 14.16 2.04
C HIS A 57 -4.83 13.03 2.14
N ARG A 58 -4.50 11.86 1.57
CA ARG A 58 -5.35 10.67 1.67
C ARG A 58 -5.57 10.24 3.11
N LEU A 59 -4.54 10.26 3.94
CA LEU A 59 -4.65 9.92 5.36
C LEU A 59 -5.61 10.87 6.08
N ARG A 60 -5.53 12.18 5.81
CA ARG A 60 -6.44 13.18 6.38
C ARG A 60 -7.89 12.91 5.97
N ASP A 61 -8.15 12.64 4.70
CA ASP A 61 -9.49 12.30 4.22
C ASP A 61 -10.03 11.06 4.93
N VAL A 62 -9.23 10.01 4.99
CA VAL A 62 -9.60 8.75 5.65
C VAL A 62 -9.91 8.97 7.14
N LEU A 63 -9.09 9.74 7.85
CA LEU A 63 -9.31 10.05 9.26
C LEU A 63 -10.54 10.93 9.48
N ARG A 64 -10.83 11.85 8.55
CA ARG A 64 -12.04 12.70 8.58
C ARG A 64 -13.31 11.90 8.33
N ASP A 65 -13.29 10.99 7.35
CA ASP A 65 -14.48 10.29 6.85
C ASP A 65 -14.85 9.05 7.69
N SER A 66 -13.92 8.53 8.49
CA SER A 66 -14.21 7.47 9.48
C SER A 66 -15.16 7.99 10.58
N PRO A 67 -15.87 7.17 11.36
CA PRO A 67 -16.70 7.69 12.45
C PRO A 67 -15.86 8.25 13.61
N PRO A 68 -16.28 9.33 14.29
CA PRO A 68 -15.55 9.87 15.42
C PRO A 68 -15.41 8.81 16.53
N PRO A 69 -14.28 8.83 17.28
CA PRO A 69 -14.11 7.94 18.41
C PRO A 69 -15.21 8.19 19.44
N LYS A 70 -15.63 7.13 20.14
CA LYS A 70 -16.58 7.26 21.24
C LYS A 70 -15.94 8.06 22.37
N GLU A 71 -16.75 8.80 23.13
CA GLU A 71 -16.29 9.46 24.36
C GLU A 71 -15.59 8.46 25.28
N GLY A 72 -14.43 8.84 25.83
CA GLY A 72 -13.58 8.00 26.69
C GLY A 72 -12.60 7.08 25.95
N GLU A 73 -12.85 6.76 24.68
CA GLU A 73 -11.95 5.90 23.87
C GLU A 73 -10.64 6.65 23.57
N VAL A 74 -10.72 7.97 23.35
CA VAL A 74 -9.58 8.88 23.11
C VAL A 74 -8.67 9.00 24.35
N ALA A 75 -9.27 9.14 25.55
CA ALA A 75 -8.53 9.25 26.80
C ALA A 75 -7.66 8.01 27.09
N SER A 76 -8.11 6.83 26.66
CA SER A 76 -7.34 5.57 26.80
C SER A 76 -6.16 5.47 25.83
N TYR A 77 -6.22 6.15 24.69
CA TYR A 77 -5.14 6.16 23.69
C TYR A 77 -4.03 7.13 24.07
N GLN A 78 -4.39 8.31 24.58
CA GLN A 78 -3.46 9.43 24.69
C GLN A 78 -2.59 9.44 25.95
N GLN A 79 -2.88 8.57 26.95
CA GLN A 79 -2.22 8.62 28.27
C GLN A 79 -2.00 10.05 28.82
N GLY A 80 -2.85 11.02 28.45
CA GLY A 80 -2.76 12.42 28.90
C GLY A 80 -2.13 13.44 27.93
N GLU A 81 -1.63 13.07 26.74
CA GLU A 81 -1.01 14.04 25.82
C GLU A 81 -1.85 14.35 24.56
N GLY A 82 -2.35 15.59 24.50
CA GLY A 82 -2.92 16.23 23.30
C GLY A 82 -4.39 15.93 23.00
N THR A 83 -4.94 16.60 21.99
CA THR A 83 -6.28 16.38 21.40
C THR A 83 -6.22 15.35 20.26
N TRP A 84 -7.38 14.85 19.84
CA TRP A 84 -7.47 13.96 18.67
C TRP A 84 -6.89 14.61 17.41
N GLU A 85 -7.18 15.89 17.22
CA GLU A 85 -6.71 16.71 16.11
C GLU A 85 -5.18 16.85 16.13
N GLU A 86 -4.59 17.11 17.30
CA GLU A 86 -3.13 17.16 17.49
C GLU A 86 -2.49 15.80 17.18
N SER A 87 -3.11 14.70 17.58
CA SER A 87 -2.62 13.35 17.29
C SER A 87 -2.64 13.05 15.79
N CYS A 88 -3.71 13.44 15.09
CA CYS A 88 -3.80 13.32 13.63
C CYS A 88 -2.73 14.17 12.93
N ALA A 89 -2.55 15.42 13.39
CA ALA A 89 -1.56 16.33 12.86
C ALA A 89 -0.14 15.79 13.06
N SER A 90 0.16 15.23 14.23
CA SER A 90 1.45 14.60 14.55
C SER A 90 1.76 13.45 13.59
N VAL A 91 0.84 12.50 13.41
CA VAL A 91 1.03 11.36 12.49
C VAL A 91 1.20 11.81 11.04
N CYS A 92 0.41 12.80 10.60
CA CYS A 92 0.56 13.38 9.26
C CYS A 92 1.93 14.05 9.08
N SER A 93 2.39 14.78 10.11
CA SER A 93 3.69 15.45 10.10
C SER A 93 4.83 14.45 10.05
N MET A 94 4.77 13.39 10.86
CA MET A 94 5.76 12.30 10.84
C MET A 94 5.89 11.69 9.46
N LEU A 95 4.77 11.30 8.84
CA LEU A 95 4.77 10.75 7.49
C LEU A 95 5.40 11.71 6.47
N HIS A 96 5.11 13.00 6.59
CA HIS A 96 5.64 14.02 5.69
C HIS A 96 7.14 14.28 5.88
N SER A 97 7.63 14.16 7.11
CA SER A 97 9.04 14.43 7.47
C SER A 97 10.01 13.32 7.12
N LEU A 98 9.54 12.16 6.67
CA LEU A 98 10.43 11.06 6.27
C LEU A 98 11.23 11.45 5.03
N ASP A 99 12.54 11.18 5.04
CA ASP A 99 13.43 11.44 3.89
C ASP A 99 13.19 10.49 2.70
N GLY A 100 12.42 9.42 2.92
CA GLY A 100 12.08 8.42 1.92
C GLY A 100 10.87 7.58 2.33
N PRO A 101 10.41 6.66 1.48
CA PRO A 101 9.32 5.76 1.83
C PRO A 101 9.75 4.84 2.98
N PRO A 102 8.97 4.69 4.06
CA PRO A 102 9.32 3.75 5.14
C PRO A 102 9.20 2.30 4.63
N PHE A 103 9.86 1.34 5.27
CA PHE A 103 9.73 -0.07 4.86
C PHE A 103 8.29 -0.61 4.97
N THR A 104 7.49 0.05 5.79
CA THR A 104 6.07 -0.19 6.02
C THR A 104 5.16 0.49 4.99
N VAL A 105 5.69 1.19 3.98
CA VAL A 105 4.91 1.97 3.01
C VAL A 105 3.87 1.13 2.26
N GLN A 106 4.18 -0.15 1.99
CA GLN A 106 3.21 -1.09 1.41
C GLN A 106 1.98 -1.22 2.31
N ARG A 107 2.21 -1.52 3.59
CA ARG A 107 1.15 -1.73 4.57
C ARG A 107 0.35 -0.45 4.83
N LEU A 108 1.03 0.70 4.81
CA LEU A 108 0.38 2.01 4.85
C LEU A 108 -0.55 2.19 3.65
N CYS A 109 -0.07 1.90 2.44
CA CYS A 109 -0.87 2.04 1.23
C CYS A 109 -2.06 1.06 1.18
N GLU A 110 -1.91 -0.17 1.67
CA GLU A 110 -3.02 -1.12 1.84
C GLU A 110 -4.12 -0.53 2.74
N LEU A 111 -3.71 0.08 3.84
CA LEU A 111 -4.60 0.73 4.79
C LEU A 111 -5.33 1.93 4.18
N LEU A 112 -4.62 2.79 3.45
CA LEU A 112 -5.17 3.99 2.81
C LEU A 112 -6.06 3.67 1.59
N ALA A 113 -5.79 2.57 0.89
CA ALA A 113 -6.62 2.08 -0.19
C ALA A 113 -7.96 1.53 0.32
N LYS A 114 -7.96 0.84 1.48
CA LYS A 114 -9.14 0.15 2.03
C LYS A 114 -9.33 0.44 3.53
N PRO A 115 -9.59 1.69 3.91
CA PRO A 115 -9.56 2.13 5.30
C PRO A 115 -10.65 1.50 6.18
N THR A 116 -11.82 1.23 5.60
CA THR A 116 -12.98 0.67 6.31
C THR A 116 -13.00 -0.85 6.32
N GLN A 117 -12.10 -1.52 5.58
CA GLN A 117 -12.12 -2.99 5.44
C GLN A 117 -11.70 -3.70 6.74
N HIS A 118 -10.75 -3.12 7.50
CA HIS A 118 -10.15 -3.80 8.65
C HIS A 118 -10.31 -3.06 9.99
N HIS A 119 -10.56 -1.74 9.96
CA HIS A 119 -10.66 -0.94 11.18
C HIS A 119 -11.99 -0.20 11.24
N ARG A 120 -12.92 -0.72 12.04
CA ARG A 120 -14.22 -0.06 12.33
C ARG A 120 -14.13 1.08 13.36
N SER A 121 -12.96 1.27 13.97
CA SER A 121 -12.69 2.34 14.94
C SER A 121 -11.58 3.24 14.41
N ARG A 122 -11.87 4.53 14.34
CA ARG A 122 -10.96 5.60 13.90
C ARG A 122 -9.69 5.66 14.75
N LEU A 123 -9.76 5.33 16.05
CA LEU A 123 -8.58 5.23 16.93
C LEU A 123 -7.66 4.09 16.51
N LYS A 124 -8.20 2.89 16.26
CA LYS A 124 -7.39 1.75 15.81
C LYS A 124 -6.69 2.03 14.50
N LEU A 125 -7.35 2.78 13.62
CA LEU A 125 -6.74 3.24 12.37
C LEU A 125 -5.57 4.18 12.66
N LEU A 126 -5.76 5.23 13.46
CA LEU A 126 -4.70 6.17 13.81
C LEU A 126 -3.52 5.46 14.48
N SER A 127 -3.76 4.58 15.46
CA SER A 127 -2.70 3.82 16.12
C SER A 127 -1.96 2.88 15.16
N ALA A 128 -2.66 2.33 14.17
CA ALA A 128 -2.02 1.49 13.15
C ALA A 128 -1.11 2.33 12.26
N VAL A 129 -1.59 3.49 11.79
CA VAL A 129 -0.78 4.42 10.98
C VAL A 129 0.42 4.92 11.75
N ASP A 130 0.21 5.37 12.99
CA ASP A 130 1.26 5.84 13.89
C ASP A 130 2.43 4.85 13.95
N LYS A 131 2.15 3.58 14.27
CA LYS A 131 3.15 2.51 14.29
C LYS A 131 3.86 2.30 12.95
N LEU A 132 3.14 2.45 11.84
CA LEU A 132 3.73 2.28 10.52
C LEU A 132 4.66 3.45 10.18
N VAL A 133 4.36 4.67 10.61
CA VAL A 133 5.17 5.86 10.31
C VAL A 133 6.29 6.11 11.33
N SER A 134 6.20 5.59 12.55
CA SER A 134 7.29 5.65 13.54
C SER A 134 8.53 4.82 13.15
N VAL A 135 8.38 3.96 12.15
CA VAL A 135 9.47 3.20 11.56
C VAL A 135 10.38 4.14 10.76
N SER A 136 11.64 4.24 11.15
CA SER A 136 12.64 5.08 10.47
C SER A 136 13.43 4.36 9.38
N THR A 137 13.35 3.02 9.30
CA THR A 137 14.05 2.27 8.25
C THR A 137 13.34 2.49 6.92
N LEU A 138 14.10 3.00 5.95
CA LEU A 138 13.59 3.35 4.62
C LEU A 138 13.61 2.15 3.67
N SER A 139 12.63 2.10 2.78
CA SER A 139 12.59 1.20 1.64
C SER A 139 13.45 1.72 0.50
N PRO A 140 14.04 0.82 -0.32
CA PRO A 140 14.61 1.22 -1.60
C PRO A 140 13.53 1.84 -2.48
N THR A 141 13.91 2.91 -3.18
CA THR A 141 13.12 3.47 -4.28
C THR A 141 13.75 3.01 -5.59
N TYR A 142 12.92 2.52 -6.49
CA TYR A 142 13.35 1.96 -7.77
C TYR A 142 13.11 2.96 -8.89
N SER A 143 13.93 2.90 -9.94
CA SER A 143 13.55 3.54 -11.19
C SER A 143 12.29 2.88 -11.77
N PRO A 144 11.55 3.56 -12.64
CA PRO A 144 10.41 2.94 -13.33
C PRO A 144 10.82 1.69 -14.11
N GLU A 145 12.02 1.67 -14.68
CA GLU A 145 12.57 0.56 -15.46
C GLU A 145 12.88 -0.63 -14.57
N GLU A 146 13.53 -0.38 -13.43
CA GLU A 146 13.78 -1.39 -12.41
C GLU A 146 12.47 -1.99 -11.89
N ALA A 147 11.47 -1.16 -11.59
CA ALA A 147 10.16 -1.60 -11.13
C ALA A 147 9.48 -2.54 -12.13
N VAL A 148 9.53 -2.21 -13.43
CA VAL A 148 8.98 -3.10 -14.49
C VAL A 148 9.70 -4.45 -14.49
N VAL A 149 11.03 -4.45 -14.45
CA VAL A 149 11.82 -5.69 -14.46
C VAL A 149 11.50 -6.56 -13.24
N ILE A 150 11.42 -5.95 -12.04
CA ILE A 150 11.10 -6.68 -10.81
C ILE A 150 9.71 -7.32 -10.90
N LEU A 151 8.71 -6.58 -11.41
CA LEU A 151 7.35 -7.09 -11.57
C LEU A 151 7.26 -8.23 -12.58
N GLU A 152 7.89 -8.08 -13.75
CA GLU A 152 7.93 -9.13 -14.78
C GLU A 152 8.60 -10.41 -14.25
N GLN A 153 9.67 -10.27 -13.47
CA GLN A 153 10.35 -11.40 -12.83
C GLN A 153 9.47 -12.08 -11.77
N ALA A 154 8.75 -11.29 -10.96
CA ALA A 154 7.83 -11.82 -9.95
C ALA A 154 6.68 -12.60 -10.61
N GLU A 155 6.07 -12.04 -11.66
CA GLU A 155 5.00 -12.70 -12.43
C GLU A 155 5.48 -14.00 -13.06
N LYS A 156 6.67 -13.99 -13.67
CA LYS A 156 7.28 -15.20 -14.23
C LYS A 156 7.49 -16.28 -13.17
N ARG A 157 8.01 -15.92 -12.00
CA ARG A 157 8.20 -16.87 -10.89
C ARG A 157 6.88 -17.50 -10.43
N VAL A 158 5.83 -16.71 -10.30
CA VAL A 158 4.50 -17.20 -9.93
C VAL A 158 3.93 -18.13 -11.01
N ALA A 159 4.09 -17.78 -12.29
CA ALA A 159 3.64 -18.62 -13.40
C ALA A 159 4.40 -19.96 -13.45
N GLU A 160 5.71 -19.94 -13.23
CA GLU A 160 6.54 -21.15 -13.16
C GLU A 160 6.14 -22.04 -11.99
N GLU A 161 5.91 -21.47 -10.81
CA GLU A 161 5.46 -22.22 -9.62
C GLU A 161 4.09 -22.86 -9.85
N ARG A 162 3.16 -22.11 -10.44
CA ARG A 162 1.83 -22.63 -10.80
C ARG A 162 1.91 -23.76 -11.81
N ALA A 163 2.72 -23.61 -12.86
CA ALA A 163 2.92 -24.66 -13.86
C ALA A 163 3.52 -25.93 -13.24
N ARG A 164 4.47 -25.80 -12.31
CA ARG A 164 5.03 -26.93 -11.55
C ARG A 164 3.96 -27.63 -10.69
N ALA A 165 3.14 -26.87 -9.98
CA ALA A 165 2.06 -27.42 -9.16
C ALA A 165 1.00 -28.16 -9.99
N GLU A 166 0.62 -27.59 -11.15
CA GLU A 166 -0.33 -28.22 -12.07
C GLU A 166 0.24 -29.52 -12.68
N ALA A 167 1.52 -29.54 -13.05
CA ALA A 167 2.20 -30.74 -13.55
C ALA A 167 2.29 -31.85 -12.48
N GLU A 168 2.60 -31.48 -11.24
CA GLU A 168 2.63 -32.43 -10.12
C GLU A 168 1.24 -33.02 -9.84
N LEU A 169 0.19 -32.19 -9.88
CA LEU A 169 -1.18 -32.65 -9.70
C LEU A 169 -1.62 -33.59 -10.84
N ALA A 170 -1.23 -33.30 -12.08
CA ALA A 170 -1.51 -34.17 -13.23
C ALA A 170 -0.87 -35.55 -13.07
N LEU A 171 0.40 -35.59 -12.66
CA LEU A 171 1.11 -36.85 -12.41
C LEU A 171 0.44 -37.67 -11.30
N ARG A 172 0.05 -37.02 -10.19
CA ARG A 172 -0.66 -37.70 -9.09
C ARG A 172 -2.01 -38.28 -9.54
N ARG A 173 -2.75 -37.55 -10.38
CA ARG A 173 -4.02 -38.03 -10.96
C ARG A 173 -3.81 -39.25 -11.84
N GLU A 174 -2.79 -39.24 -12.69
CA GLU A 174 -2.46 -40.38 -13.54
C GLU A 174 -2.08 -41.62 -12.72
N GLN A 175 -1.21 -41.46 -11.72
CA GLN A 175 -0.82 -42.55 -10.82
C GLN A 175 -2.02 -43.13 -10.06
N GLN A 176 -2.94 -42.27 -9.60
CA GLN A 176 -4.16 -42.71 -8.92
C GLN A 176 -5.09 -43.47 -9.88
N GLN A 177 -5.25 -43.01 -11.12
CA GLN A 177 -6.03 -43.73 -12.13
C GLN A 177 -5.42 -45.09 -12.47
N GLN A 178 -4.10 -45.17 -12.63
CA GLN A 178 -3.39 -46.43 -12.85
C GLN A 178 -3.56 -47.40 -11.68
N ALA A 179 -3.45 -46.92 -10.44
CA ALA A 179 -3.66 -47.75 -9.25
C ALA A 179 -5.11 -48.27 -9.13
N LEU A 180 -6.10 -47.44 -9.43
CA LEU A 180 -7.51 -47.87 -9.45
C LEU A 180 -7.79 -48.88 -10.56
N ALA A 181 -7.23 -48.68 -11.76
CA ALA A 181 -7.36 -49.63 -12.85
C ALA A 181 -6.71 -50.98 -12.52
N ALA A 182 -5.52 -50.97 -11.89
CA ALA A 182 -4.85 -52.19 -11.45
C ALA A 182 -5.60 -52.92 -10.32
N ALA A 183 -6.29 -52.20 -9.44
CA ALA A 183 -7.10 -52.80 -8.38
C ALA A 183 -8.44 -53.39 -8.88
N ALA A 184 -8.89 -53.00 -10.06
CA ALA A 184 -10.14 -53.48 -10.67
C ALA A 184 -9.95 -54.65 -11.66
N ALA A 185 -8.70 -55.04 -11.94
CA ALA A 185 -8.31 -56.15 -12.80
C ALA A 185 -7.94 -57.39 -11.96
#